data_AF-A0A962YEV5-F1
#
_entry.id   AF-A0A962YEV5-F1
#
_cell.length_a   1.000
_cell.length_b   1.000
_cell.length_c   1.000
_cell.angle_alpha   90.00
_cell.angle_beta   90.00
_cell.angle_gamma   90.00
#
_symmetry.space_group_name_H-M   'P 1'
#
loop_
_entity.id
_entity.type
_entity.pdbx_description
1 polymer ?
#
loop_
_entity_poly.entity_id
_entity_poly.type
_entity_poly.pdbx_seq_one_letter_code
_entity_poly.pdbx_strand_id
1 'polypeptide(L)'
;KDSFVSNKGGRIVLGALTLMEKMPPGFAPENGDWKFTMILPDGRIMGMSGEDDEVAIEFCAECHHKSKKDFLFFMPKKYRVGADDSAAESGGGYNYNSDRY
;
A
#
# COMPACT_ATOMS: atom_id res chain seq x y z
N LYS A 1 -1.70 2.93 -1.79
CA LYS A 1 -0.84 4.08 -1.49
C LYS A 1 -1.03 5.11 -2.59
N ASP A 2 -1.55 6.27 -2.21
CA ASP A 2 -1.64 7.45 -3.04
C ASP A 2 -0.24 8.05 -3.29
N SER A 3 -0.07 8.75 -4.40
CA SER A 3 1.17 9.45 -4.70
C SER A 3 0.92 10.79 -5.39
N PHE A 4 1.93 11.64 -5.33
CA PHE A 4 1.96 12.93 -6.01
C PHE A 4 3.36 13.17 -6.59
N VAL A 5 3.43 14.00 -7.62
CA VAL A 5 4.69 14.40 -8.25
C VAL A 5 4.92 15.87 -7.99
N SER A 6 6.09 16.20 -7.43
CA SER A 6 6.59 17.58 -7.36
C SER A 6 7.49 17.83 -8.56
N ASN A 7 7.14 18.80 -9.40
CA ASN A 7 7.98 19.17 -10.55
C ASN A 7 8.98 20.29 -10.19
N LYS A 8 9.96 20.54 -11.08
CA LYS A 8 10.98 21.59 -10.89
C LYS A 8 10.40 23.00 -10.73
N GLY A 9 9.18 23.24 -11.20
CA GLY A 9 8.46 24.51 -11.07
C GLY A 9 7.66 24.66 -9.77
N GLY A 10 7.79 23.71 -8.83
CA GLY A 10 7.10 23.75 -7.54
C GLY A 10 5.62 23.36 -7.59
N ARG A 11 5.13 22.86 -8.73
CA ARG A 11 3.75 22.37 -8.83
C ARG A 11 3.69 20.92 -8.36
N ILE A 12 2.65 20.65 -7.57
CA ILE A 12 2.24 19.30 -7.15
C ILE A 12 1.12 18.84 -8.07
N VAL A 13 1.25 17.64 -8.63
CA VAL A 13 0.21 16.96 -9.43
C VAL A 13 -0.04 15.56 -8.89
N LEU A 14 -1.22 15.00 -9.19
CA LEU A 14 -1.54 13.61 -8.85
C LEU A 14 -0.54 12.66 -9.53
N GLY A 15 0.00 11.75 -8.75
CA GLY A 15 0.77 10.62 -9.23
C GLY A 15 -0.12 9.36 -9.36
N ALA A 16 0.51 8.23 -9.66
CA ALA A 16 -0.21 6.97 -9.74
C ALA A 16 -0.73 6.52 -8.36
N LEU A 17 -1.90 5.89 -8.34
CA LEU A 17 -2.40 5.14 -7.20
C LEU A 17 -1.86 3.72 -7.27
N THR A 18 -1.17 3.28 -6.22
CA THR A 18 -0.73 1.88 -6.11
C THR A 18 -1.61 1.11 -5.14
N LEU A 19 -1.99 -0.10 -5.50
CA LEU A 19 -2.84 -0.98 -4.70
C LEU A 19 -2.11 -2.27 -4.36
N MET A 20 -2.45 -2.81 -3.20
CA MET A 20 -2.05 -4.14 -2.75
C MET A 20 -3.29 -4.87 -2.27
N GLU A 21 -3.59 -6.01 -2.86
CA GLU A 21 -4.73 -6.85 -2.52
C GLU A 21 -4.24 -8.22 -2.05
N LYS A 22 -4.69 -8.66 -0.88
CA LYS A 22 -4.41 -10.01 -0.40
C LYS A 22 -5.32 -10.98 -1.14
N MET A 23 -4.73 -11.84 -1.96
CA MET A 23 -5.44 -12.81 -2.78
C MET A 23 -5.65 -14.13 -2.00
N PRO A 24 -6.53 -15.02 -2.50
CA PRO A 24 -6.63 -16.37 -1.98
C PRO A 24 -5.29 -17.12 -2.04
N PRO A 25 -5.06 -18.10 -1.15
CA PRO A 25 -3.84 -18.90 -1.15
C PRO A 25 -3.58 -19.57 -2.50
N GLY A 26 -2.34 -19.47 -3.00
CA GLY A 26 -1.93 -20.09 -4.26
C GLY A 26 -1.87 -19.14 -5.45
N PHE A 27 -2.23 -17.87 -5.28
CA PHE A 27 -2.17 -16.86 -6.34
C PHE A 27 -0.72 -16.54 -6.73
N ALA A 28 0.11 -16.20 -5.74
CA ALA A 28 1.52 -15.87 -5.92
C ALA A 28 2.26 -16.21 -4.62
N PRO A 29 2.45 -17.51 -4.30
CA PRO A 29 2.92 -17.94 -2.98
C PRO A 29 4.27 -17.34 -2.59
N GLU A 30 5.18 -17.17 -3.54
CA GLU A 30 6.49 -16.54 -3.38
C GLU A 30 6.39 -15.06 -2.98
N ASN A 31 5.27 -14.43 -3.34
CA ASN A 31 4.94 -13.03 -3.06
C ASN A 31 3.89 -12.90 -1.95
N GLY A 32 3.69 -13.95 -1.15
CA GLY A 32 2.75 -13.95 -0.03
C GLY A 32 1.29 -13.80 -0.47
N ASP A 33 0.95 -14.22 -1.69
CA ASP A 33 -0.36 -14.07 -2.30
C ASP A 33 -0.84 -12.60 -2.38
N TRP A 34 0.10 -11.66 -2.54
CA TRP A 34 -0.24 -10.25 -2.75
C TRP A 34 -0.28 -9.91 -4.24
N LYS A 35 -1.39 -9.32 -4.68
CA LYS A 35 -1.51 -8.70 -6.01
C LYS A 35 -1.21 -7.22 -5.91
N PHE A 36 -0.35 -6.74 -6.79
CA PHE A 36 0.05 -5.34 -6.90
C PHE A 36 -0.55 -4.74 -8.17
N THR A 37 -0.98 -3.48 -8.09
CA THR A 37 -1.55 -2.75 -9.24
C THR A 37 -1.12 -1.30 -9.21
N MET A 38 -0.82 -0.73 -10.38
CA MET A 38 -0.56 0.70 -10.53
C MET A 38 -1.58 1.33 -11.48
N ILE A 39 -2.29 2.34 -11.00
CA ILE A 39 -3.34 3.07 -11.73
C ILE A 39 -2.86 4.50 -11.94
N LEU A 40 -2.81 4.95 -13.18
CA LEU A 40 -2.44 6.31 -13.56
C LEU A 40 -3.53 7.32 -13.16
N PRO A 41 -3.21 8.63 -13.10
CA PRO A 41 -4.19 9.66 -12.75
C PRO A 41 -5.43 9.72 -13.66
N ASP A 42 -5.33 9.20 -14.89
CA ASP A 42 -6.44 9.11 -15.85
C ASP A 42 -7.23 7.81 -15.74
N GLY A 43 -6.89 6.94 -14.79
CA GLY A 43 -7.58 5.67 -14.52
C GLY A 43 -7.02 4.47 -15.29
N ARG A 44 -6.05 4.65 -16.20
CA ARG A 44 -5.43 3.51 -16.90
C ARG A 44 -4.56 2.69 -15.96
N ILE A 45 -4.57 1.37 -16.13
CA ILE A 45 -3.65 0.46 -15.45
C ILE A 45 -2.30 0.51 -16.18
N MET A 46 -1.25 0.88 -15.45
CA MET A 46 0.13 0.86 -15.95
C MET A 46 0.77 -0.52 -15.78
N GLY A 47 0.30 -1.31 -14.82
CA GLY A 47 0.70 -2.70 -14.63
C GLY A 47 -0.16 -3.39 -13.57
N MET A 48 -0.24 -4.72 -13.67
CA MET A 48 -0.80 -5.59 -12.64
C MET A 48 -0.06 -6.93 -12.56
N SER A 49 0.25 -7.43 -11.36
CA SER A 49 0.84 -8.77 -11.19
C SER A 49 -0.16 -9.87 -11.56
N GLY A 50 0.31 -10.95 -12.20
CA GLY A 50 -0.55 -12.07 -12.62
C GLY A 50 -1.28 -11.83 -13.94
N GLU A 51 -0.91 -10.79 -14.68
CA GLU A 51 -1.29 -10.54 -16.08
C GLU A 51 -0.04 -10.33 -16.93
N ASP A 52 -0.14 -10.41 -18.25
CA ASP A 52 1.00 -10.49 -19.19
C ASP A 52 1.99 -9.28 -19.20
N ASP A 53 1.77 -8.24 -18.38
CA ASP A 53 2.57 -6.99 -18.33
C ASP A 53 3.24 -6.79 -16.94
N GLU A 54 4.01 -7.80 -16.50
CA GLU A 54 4.51 -7.95 -15.11
C GLU A 54 5.74 -7.11 -14.76
N VAL A 55 6.51 -6.63 -15.77
CA VAL A 55 7.87 -6.11 -15.56
C VAL A 55 7.92 -4.87 -14.65
N ALA A 56 6.87 -4.05 -14.64
CA ALA A 56 6.80 -2.88 -13.76
C ALA A 56 6.50 -3.23 -12.28
N ILE A 57 6.13 -4.48 -11.99
CA ILE A 57 5.54 -4.89 -10.71
C ILE A 57 6.35 -5.94 -9.95
N GLU A 58 7.22 -6.70 -10.61
CA GLU A 58 8.17 -7.58 -9.93
C GLU A 58 8.94 -6.82 -8.82
N PHE A 59 9.40 -5.61 -9.13
CA PHE A 59 10.07 -4.74 -8.17
C PHE A 59 9.21 -4.42 -6.93
N CYS A 60 7.88 -4.29 -7.08
CA CYS A 60 6.99 -4.05 -5.94
C CYS A 60 7.04 -5.22 -4.96
N ALA A 61 6.92 -6.45 -5.47
CA ALA A 61 6.94 -7.64 -4.65
C ALA A 61 8.31 -7.83 -3.98
N GLU A 62 9.42 -7.68 -4.71
CA GLU A 62 10.78 -7.80 -4.18
C GLU A 62 11.06 -6.81 -3.03
N CYS A 63 10.64 -5.56 -3.20
CA CYS A 63 10.82 -4.54 -2.16
C CYS A 63 9.97 -4.87 -0.92
N HIS A 64 8.72 -5.27 -1.13
CA HIS A 64 7.79 -5.60 -0.05
C HIS A 64 8.13 -6.91 0.68
N HIS A 65 8.83 -7.84 0.03
CA HIS A 65 9.34 -9.06 0.67
C HIS A 65 10.29 -8.75 1.84
N LYS A 66 10.91 -7.56 1.86
CA LYS A 66 11.78 -7.11 2.96
C LYS A 66 11.01 -6.63 4.18
N SER A 67 9.67 -6.55 4.11
CA SER A 67 8.83 -6.26 5.27
C SER A 67 8.98 -7.34 6.35
N LYS A 68 8.83 -6.93 7.61
CA LYS A 68 8.77 -7.84 8.76
C LYS A 68 7.35 -8.39 9.03
N LYS A 69 6.35 -7.93 8.29
CA LYS A 69 4.92 -8.14 8.56
C LYS A 69 4.14 -8.33 7.27
N ASP A 70 4.09 -9.56 6.77
CA ASP A 70 3.29 -9.98 5.59
C ASP A 70 3.24 -8.93 4.46
N PHE A 71 4.41 -8.55 3.94
CA PHE A 71 4.56 -7.54 2.86
C PHE A 71 4.06 -6.11 3.19
N LEU A 72 3.58 -5.84 4.40
CA LEU A 72 3.06 -4.51 4.81
C LEU A 72 4.10 -3.70 5.58
N PHE A 73 4.23 -2.42 5.24
CA PHE A 73 5.04 -1.47 5.99
C PHE A 73 4.15 -0.60 6.87
N PHE A 74 4.38 -0.67 8.18
CA PHE A 74 3.64 0.11 9.15
C PHE A 74 4.53 1.18 9.78
N MET A 75 3.93 2.28 10.20
CA MET A 75 4.61 3.29 11.02
C MET A 75 5.22 2.66 12.29
N PRO A 76 6.34 3.18 12.81
CA PRO A 76 6.87 2.73 14.10
C PRO A 76 5.81 2.82 15.19
N LYS A 77 5.75 1.82 16.08
CA LYS A 77 4.69 1.71 17.11
C LYS A 77 4.48 3.00 17.91
N LYS A 78 5.57 3.69 18.30
CA LYS A 78 5.53 4.96 19.04
C LYS A 78 4.83 6.13 18.34
N TYR A 79 4.56 6.02 17.04
CA TYR A 79 3.86 7.04 16.25
C TYR A 79 2.46 6.57 15.82
N ARG A 80 2.05 5.36 16.21
CA ARG A 80 0.68 4.91 15.99
C ARG A 80 -0.13 5.45 17.17
N VAL A 81 -1.24 6.11 16.87
CA VAL A 81 -2.27 6.34 17.88
C VAL A 81 -2.76 4.97 18.35
N GLY A 82 -2.76 4.75 19.67
CA GLY A 82 -3.23 3.49 20.24
C GLY A 82 -4.72 3.31 20.00
N ALA A 83 -5.20 2.07 20.08
CA ALA A 83 -6.64 1.81 20.16
C ALA A 83 -7.22 2.33 21.51
N ASP A 84 -6.37 2.64 22.48
CA ASP A 84 -6.68 3.10 23.83
C ASP A 84 -6.65 4.63 24.03
N ASP A 85 -6.20 5.41 23.05
CA ASP A 85 -6.16 6.89 23.15
C ASP A 85 -7.53 7.56 22.86
N SER A 86 -8.56 6.76 22.55
CA SER A 86 -9.89 7.25 22.16
C SER A 86 -10.82 7.63 23.33
N ALA A 87 -10.32 7.70 24.56
CA ALA A 87 -11.06 8.33 25.66
C ALA A 87 -10.71 9.81 25.89
N ALA A 88 -9.67 10.36 25.26
CA ALA A 88 -9.15 11.67 25.67
C ALA A 88 -9.62 12.86 24.83
N GLU A 89 -9.89 12.73 23.52
CA GLU A 89 -10.24 13.91 22.73
C GLU A 89 -11.45 13.68 21.82
N SER A 90 -12.52 14.39 22.19
CA SER A 90 -13.75 14.57 21.44
C SER A 90 -13.47 15.08 20.02
N GLY A 91 -13.32 14.16 19.08
CA GLY A 91 -13.08 14.49 17.68
C GLY A 91 -13.12 13.27 16.76
N GLY A 92 -14.32 12.79 16.46
CA GLY A 92 -14.68 11.97 15.29
C GLY A 92 -13.65 10.99 14.73
N GLY A 93 -13.65 9.76 15.27
CA GLY A 93 -13.60 8.47 14.55
C GLY A 93 -12.46 8.19 13.57
N TYR A 94 -11.71 7.11 13.82
CA TYR A 94 -11.55 5.94 12.93
C TYR A 94 -10.84 4.84 13.75
N ASN A 95 -11.56 3.77 14.10
CA ASN A 95 -11.00 2.62 14.82
C ASN A 95 -10.08 1.80 13.89
N TYR A 96 -8.77 2.02 13.97
CA TYR A 96 -7.79 1.11 13.37
C TYR A 96 -7.55 -0.08 14.31
N ASN A 97 -8.14 -1.22 13.97
CA ASN A 97 -7.89 -2.47 14.68
C ASN A 97 -6.52 -3.01 14.28
N SER A 98 -5.51 -2.76 15.12
CA SER A 98 -4.11 -3.15 14.89
C SER A 98 -3.83 -4.65 15.07
N ASP A 99 -4.83 -5.44 15.48
CA ASP A 99 -4.61 -6.80 15.99
C ASP A 99 -4.90 -7.90 14.95
N ARG A 100 -5.02 -7.54 13.67
CA ARG A 100 -5.24 -8.50 12.58
C ARG A 100 -4.04 -8.76 11.66
N TYR A 101 -2.82 -8.31 12.00
CA TYR A 101 -1.60 -8.57 11.21
C TYR A 101 -0.32 -8.81 12.03
#